data_AF-A0A957AVU5-F1
#
_entry.id   AF-A0A957AVU5-F1
#
_cell.length_a   1.000
_cell.length_b   1.000
_cell.length_c   1.000
_cell.angle_alpha   90.00
_cell.angle_beta   90.00
_cell.angle_gamma   90.00
#
_symmetry.space_group_name_H-M   'P 1'
#
loop_
_entity.id
_entity.type
_entity.pdbx_description
1 polymer ?
#
loop_
_entity_poly.entity_id
_entity_poly.type
_entity_poly.pdbx_seq_one_letter_code
_entity_poly.pdbx_strand_id
1 'polypeptide(L)' 'TRLHATGKVGVFGVVLLLVAAAAWTPLGWGRAILLIILLMVAGPVTSHALASAAFRIGLHMKQPVRDDLRPDKAP' A
#
# COMPACT_ATOMS: atom_id res chain seq x y z
N THR A 1 -0.43 -0.37 -12.87
CA THR A 1 -0.46 -1.76 -12.36
C THR A 1 0.68 -2.08 -11.39
N ARG A 2 1.92 -1.59 -11.58
CA ARG A 2 3.06 -1.85 -10.67
C ARG A 2 2.79 -1.53 -9.19
N LEU A 3 2.24 -0.35 -8.90
CA LEU A 3 1.95 0.10 -7.53
C LEU A 3 0.99 -0.83 -6.76
N HIS A 4 0.00 -1.39 -7.46
CA HIS A 4 -0.97 -2.31 -6.88
C HIS A 4 -0.34 -3.67 -6.53
N ALA A 5 0.66 -4.11 -7.31
CA ALA A 5 1.40 -5.34 -7.04
C ALA A 5 2.39 -5.16 -5.88
N THR A 6 3.18 -4.08 -5.87
CA THR A 6 4.13 -3.81 -4.77
C THR A 6 3.42 -3.54 -3.45
N GLY A 7 2.27 -2.87 -3.46
CA GLY A 7 1.48 -2.64 -2.24
C GLY A 7 1.01 -3.95 -1.58
N LYS A 8 0.46 -4.89 -2.35
CA LYS A 8 0.00 -6.18 -1.80
C LYS A 8 1.16 -7.06 -1.34
N VAL A 9 2.15 -7.25 -2.21
CA VAL A 9 3.27 -8.16 -1.93
C VAL A 9 4.12 -7.66 -0.76
N GLY A 10 4.35 -6.34 -0.66
CA GLY A 10 5.10 -5.76 0.44
C GLY A 10 4.40 -5.96 1.80
N VAL A 11 3.09 -5.76 1.87
CA VAL A 11 2.32 -5.96 3.10
C VAL A 11 2.35 -7.43 3.53
N PHE A 12 2.06 -8.37 2.62
CA PHE A 12 2.11 -9.80 2.96
C PHE A 12 3.51 -10.26 3.39
N GLY A 13 4.57 -9.79 2.74
CA GLY A 13 5.95 -10.13 3.09
C GLY A 13 6.31 -9.72 4.52
N VAL A 14 5.98 -8.48 4.91
CA VAL A 14 6.28 -7.99 6.26
C VAL A 14 5.39 -8.63 7.32
N VAL A 15 4.13 -8.96 7.01
CA VAL A 15 3.27 -9.74 7.93
C VAL A 15 3.89 -11.12 8.23
N LEU A 16 4.34 -11.84 7.19
CA LEU A 16 4.97 -13.15 7.37
C LEU A 16 6.27 -13.04 8.19
N LEU A 17 7.08 -12.00 7.94
CA LEU A 17 8.28 -11.73 8.73
C LEU A 17 7.96 -11.42 10.20
N LEU A 18 6.89 -10.66 10.48
CA LEU A 18 6.43 -10.37 11.84
C LEU A 18 5.94 -11.61 12.57
N VAL A 19 5.24 -12.51 11.88
CA VAL A 19 4.82 -13.80 12.44
C VAL A 19 6.05 -14.66 12.78
N ALA A 20 7.01 -14.76 11.87
CA ALA A 20 8.26 -15.49 12.11
C ALA A 20 9.06 -14.90 13.27
N ALA A 21 9.17 -13.57 13.34
CA ALA A 21 9.85 -12.87 14.42
C ALA A 21 9.13 -13.10 15.76
N ALA A 22 7.80 -13.04 15.81
CA ALA A 22 7.03 -13.30 17.03
C ALA A 22 7.19 -14.74 17.54
N ALA A 23 7.39 -15.70 16.64
CA ALA A 23 7.64 -17.09 17.00
C ALA A 23 9.07 -17.34 17.53
N TRP A 24 10.06 -16.60 17.03
CA TRP A 24 11.47 -16.84 17.37
C TRP A 24 12.01 -15.90 18.46
N THR A 25 11.41 -14.73 18.65
CA THR A 25 11.90 -13.70 19.57
C THR A 25 10.92 -13.46 20.71
N PRO A 26 11.36 -12.96 21.87
CA PRO A 26 10.47 -12.59 22.97
C PRO A 26 9.70 -11.29 22.70
N LEU A 27 9.46 -10.94 21.43
CA LEU A 27 8.80 -9.70 21.00
C LEU A 27 7.40 -9.55 21.60
N GLY A 28 6.80 -10.66 22.02
CA GLY A 28 5.48 -10.72 22.65
C GLY A 28 4.39 -10.54 21.60
N TRP A 29 3.41 -11.44 21.61
CA TRP A 29 2.33 -11.48 20.60
C TRP A 29 1.56 -10.15 20.47
N GLY A 30 1.42 -9.39 21.57
CA GLY A 30 0.76 -8.08 21.54
C GLY A 30 1.46 -7.05 20.63
N ARG A 31 2.79 -6.97 20.66
CA ARG A 31 3.54 -6.05 19.78
C ARG A 31 3.50 -6.50 18.33
N ALA A 32 3.59 -7.81 18.09
CA ALA A 32 3.49 -8.37 16.75
C ALA A 32 2.13 -8.05 16.09
N ILE A 33 1.03 -8.26 16.81
CA ILE A 33 -0.33 -7.93 16.33
C ILE A 33 -0.48 -6.43 16.07
N LEU A 34 0.00 -5.58 16.97
CA LEU A 34 -0.02 -4.12 16.77
C LEU A 34 0.74 -3.71 15.50
N LEU A 35 1.92 -4.26 15.26
CA LEU A 35 2.72 -3.97 14.06
C LEU A 35 2.05 -4.49 12.78
N ILE A 36 1.40 -5.65 12.83
CA ILE A 36 0.62 -6.19 11.71
C ILE A 36 -0.55 -5.27 11.36
N ILE A 37 -1.33 -4.84 12.36
CA ILE A 37 -2.48 -3.95 12.16
C ILE A 37 -2.00 -2.60 11.61
N LEU A 38 -0.97 -2.02 12.21
CA LEU A 38 -0.37 -0.77 11.77
C LEU A 38 0.05 -0.84 10.30
N LEU A 39 0.71 -1.93 9.90
CA LEU A 39 1.14 -2.16 8.54
C LEU A 39 -0.04 -2.31 7.56
N MET A 40 -1.07 -3.06 7.95
CA MET A 40 -2.27 -3.23 7.13
C MET A 40 -2.99 -1.91 6.86
N VAL A 41 -2.98 -0.99 7.82
CA VAL A 41 -3.54 0.36 7.64
C VAL A 41 -2.61 1.25 6.83
N ALA A 42 -1.29 1.16 7.05
CA ALA A 42 -0.31 1.97 6.34
C ALA A 42 -0.26 1.65 4.83
N GLY A 43 -0.41 0.39 4.43
CA GLY A 43 -0.35 -0.03 3.02
C GLY A 43 -1.31 0.73 2.09
N PRO A 44 -2.62 0.75 2.36
CA PRO A 44 -3.60 1.52 1.61
C PRO A 44 -3.33 3.03 1.63
N VAL A 45 -2.99 3.59 2.80
CA VAL A 45 -2.76 5.03 2.97
C VAL A 45 -1.55 5.48 2.14
N THR A 46 -0.43 4.77 2.22
CA THR A 46 0.76 5.07 1.43
C THR A 46 0.49 4.90 -0.06
N SER A 47 -0.21 3.85 -0.47
CA SER A 47 -0.57 3.62 -1.88
C SER A 47 -1.46 4.74 -2.44
N HIS A 48 -2.43 5.21 -1.65
CA HIS A 48 -3.31 6.31 -2.02
C HIS A 48 -2.54 7.64 -2.12
N ALA A 49 -1.69 7.95 -1.14
CA ALA A 49 -0.84 9.14 -1.16
C ALA A 49 0.12 9.14 -2.35
N LEU A 50 0.76 8.00 -2.65
CA LEU A 50 1.63 7.86 -3.81
C LEU A 50 0.87 8.07 -5.12
N ALA A 51 -0.32 7.47 -5.24
CA ALA A 51 -1.15 7.61 -6.43
C ALA A 51 -1.62 9.06 -6.64
N SER A 52 -2.05 9.74 -5.58
CA SER A 52 -2.45 11.16 -5.63
C SER A 52 -1.27 12.07 -6.00
N ALA A 53 -0.09 11.82 -5.44
CA ALA A 53 1.12 12.56 -5.78
C ALA A 53 1.53 12.33 -7.24
N ALA A 54 1.52 11.07 -7.70
CA ALA A 54 1.82 10.72 -9.09
C ALA A 54 0.88 11.41 -10.08
N PHE A 55 -0.42 11.47 -9.76
CA PHE A 55 -1.42 12.19 -10.54
C PHE A 55 -1.12 13.70 -10.60
N ARG A 56 -0.79 14.30 -9.45
CA ARG A 56 -0.45 15.74 -9.37
C ARG A 56 0.79 16.13 -10.18
N ILE A 57 1.78 15.24 -10.31
CA ILE A 57 3.00 15.49 -11.12
C ILE A 57 2.84 15.10 -12.60
N GLY A 58 1.61 14.79 -13.04
CA GLY A 58 1.28 14.51 -14.45
C GLY A 58 1.60 13.08 -14.90
N LEU A 59 1.94 12.16 -13.99
CA LEU A 59 2.11 10.74 -14.30
C LEU A 59 0.73 10.07 -14.39
N HIS A 60 0.06 10.30 -15.51
CA HIS A 60 -1.24 9.70 -15.81
C HIS A 60 -1.13 8.20 -16.10
N MET A 61 -2.22 7.49 -15.83
CA MET A 61 -2.35 6.05 -16.09
C MET A 61 -2.13 5.78 -17.59
N LYS A 62 -1.28 4.81 -17.94
CA LYS A 62 -1.05 4.41 -19.35
C LYS A 62 -2.24 3.56 -19.80
N GLN A 63 -3.01 4.03 -20.79
CA GLN A 63 -4.19 3.37 -21.38
C GLN A 63 -5.29 2.99 -20.35
N PRO A 64 -5.92 3.98 -19.70
CA PRO A 64 -7.06 3.70 -18.83
C PRO A 64 -8.29 3.32 -19.67
N VAL A 65 -8.95 2.21 -19.32
CA VAL A 65 -10.27 1.83 -19.89
C VAL A 65 -11.32 2.89 -19.56
N ARG A 66 -11.19 3.53 -18.39
CA ARG A 66 -11.99 4.67 -17.94
C ARG A 66 -11.13 5.56 -17.04
N ASP A 67 -11.17 6.87 -17.28
CA ASP A 67 -10.42 7.89 -16.55
C ASP A 67 -11.34 9.09 -16.32
N ASP A 68 -12.01 9.09 -15.17
CA ASP A 68 -12.96 10.14 -14.77
C ASP A 68 -12.26 11.29 -14.00
N LEU A 69 -10.97 11.12 -13.68
CA LEU A 69 -10.18 12.11 -12.93
C LEU A 69 -9.43 13.07 -13.85
N ARG A 70 -9.42 12.81 -15.16
CA ARG A 70 -8.66 13.55 -16.15
C ARG A 70 -9.19 14.99 -16.27
N PRO A 71 -8.33 16.01 -16.20
CA PRO A 71 -8.75 17.41 -16.16
C PRO A 71 -9.39 17.91 -17.47
N ASP A 72 -9.25 17.19 -18.58
CA ASP A 72 -9.88 17.49 -19.88
C ASP A 72 -11.38 17.14 -19.95
N LYS A 73 -11.93 16.51 -18.91
CA LYS A 73 -13.35 16.14 -18.80
C LYS A 73 -14.10 16.83 -17.65
N ALA A 74 -13.55 17.90 -17.08
CA ALA A 74 -14.29 18.73 -16.14
C ALA A 74 -15.42 19.48 -16.86
N PRO A 75 -16.67 19.52 -16.33
CA PRO A 75 -17.79 20.23 -16.94
C PRO A 75 -17.57 21.75 -17.00
#